data_AF-A0A1J3EJX0-F1
#
_entry.id   AF-A0A1J3EJX0-F1
#
_cell.length_a   1.000
_cell.length_b   1.000
_cell.length_c   1.000
_cell.angle_alpha   90.00
_cell.angle_beta   90.00
_cell.angle_gamma   90.00
#
_symmetry.space_group_name_H-M   'P 1'
#
loop_
_entity.id
_entity.type
_entity.pdbx_description
1 polymer ?
#
loop_
_entity_poly.entity_id
_entity_poly.type
_entity_poly.pdbx_seq_one_letter_code
_entity_poly.pdbx_strand_id
1 'polypeptide(L)'
;AEIKRWGAGKEGNLRALLSTLQYVLWPECGWQPVSLTDLITAASVKKVYRKATLCIHPDKVQQKGANLQQKYIAEKVFDMLKESWNKFNSEELF
;
A
#
# COMPACT_ATOMS: atom_id res chain seq x y z
N ALA A 1 16.30 -2.22 -4.01
CA ALA A 1 16.31 -1.24 -5.13
C ALA A 1 14.94 -1.11 -5.80
N GLU A 2 14.20 -2.20 -5.96
CA GLU A 2 12.90 -2.20 -6.66
C GLU A 2 11.81 -1.38 -5.97
N ILE A 3 11.64 -1.55 -4.65
CA ILE A 3 10.67 -0.78 -3.86
C ILE A 3 10.95 0.73 -3.91
N LYS A 4 12.23 1.11 -3.80
CA LYS A 4 12.64 2.52 -3.92
C LYS A 4 12.30 3.09 -5.30
N ARG A 5 12.54 2.33 -6.37
CA ARG A 5 12.18 2.73 -7.75
C ARG A 5 10.67 2.82 -7.95
N TRP A 6 9.90 1.92 -7.33
CA TRP A 6 8.44 1.96 -7.40
C TRP A 6 7.85 3.17 -6.65
N GLY A 7 8.43 3.52 -5.50
CA GLY A 7 8.02 4.66 -4.69
C GLY A 7 8.43 6.01 -5.28
N ALA A 8 9.51 6.03 -6.06
CA ALA A 8 10.03 7.25 -6.70
C ALA A 8 8.96 7.97 -7.54
N GLY A 9 8.72 9.24 -7.22
CA GLY A 9 7.70 10.08 -7.86
C GLY A 9 6.27 9.86 -7.33
N LYS A 10 6.09 9.02 -6.32
CA LYS A 10 4.80 8.72 -5.67
C LYS A 10 4.83 8.97 -4.16
N GLU A 11 5.95 9.43 -3.63
CA GLU A 11 6.12 9.68 -2.19
C GLU A 11 5.05 10.65 -1.67
N GLY A 12 4.36 10.25 -0.61
CA GLY A 12 3.26 11.03 -0.03
C GLY A 12 1.97 11.03 -0.85
N ASN A 13 1.93 10.44 -2.06
CA ASN A 13 0.70 10.33 -2.86
C ASN A 13 0.04 8.97 -2.64
N LEU A 14 -0.88 8.92 -1.68
CA LEU A 14 -1.55 7.67 -1.32
C LEU A 14 -2.31 7.03 -2.49
N ARG A 15 -2.98 7.82 -3.34
CA ARG A 15 -3.73 7.29 -4.49
C ARG A 15 -2.81 6.64 -5.52
N ALA A 16 -1.66 7.27 -5.79
CA ALA A 16 -0.66 6.73 -6.72
C ALA A 16 -0.03 5.43 -6.19
N LEU A 17 0.24 5.35 -4.89
CA LEU A 17 0.77 4.14 -4.26
C LEU A 17 -0.27 3.01 -4.32
N LEU A 18 -1.51 3.25 -3.87
CA LEU A 18 -2.56 2.22 -3.83
C LEU A 18 -2.90 1.66 -5.22
N SER A 19 -2.96 2.51 -6.25
CA SER A 19 -3.28 2.08 -7.62
C SER A 19 -2.17 1.28 -8.32
N THR A 20 -0.98 1.22 -7.73
CA THR A 20 0.20 0.57 -8.32
C THR A 20 0.84 -0.51 -7.45
N LEU A 21 0.15 -0.96 -6.38
CA LEU A 21 0.64 -2.00 -5.47
C LEU A 21 0.91 -3.35 -6.16
N GLN A 22 0.15 -3.69 -7.20
CA GLN A 22 0.31 -4.93 -7.97
C GLN A 22 1.69 -5.10 -8.63
N TYR A 23 2.48 -4.03 -8.76
CA TYR A 23 3.82 -4.08 -9.34
C TYR A 23 4.92 -4.37 -8.31
N VAL A 24 4.60 -4.37 -7.02
CA VAL A 24 5.57 -4.63 -5.94
C VAL A 24 5.15 -5.74 -5.00
N LEU A 25 3.85 -6.05 -4.93
CA LEU A 25 3.35 -7.15 -4.12
C LEU A 25 3.44 -8.47 -4.88
N TRP A 26 3.56 -9.56 -4.12
CA TRP A 26 3.62 -10.91 -4.67
C TRP A 26 2.21 -11.50 -4.87
N PRO A 27 2.01 -12.44 -5.82
CA PRO A 27 0.68 -12.94 -6.17
C PRO A 27 -0.14 -13.50 -5.00
N GLU A 28 0.51 -14.19 -4.06
CA GLU A 28 -0.14 -14.89 -2.95
C GLU A 28 -0.55 -13.95 -1.79
N CYS A 29 -0.23 -12.65 -1.86
CA CYS A 29 -0.61 -11.72 -0.79
C CYS A 29 -2.14 -11.51 -0.72
N GLY A 30 -2.84 -11.71 -1.83
CA GLY A 30 -4.30 -11.52 -1.96
C GLY A 30 -4.70 -10.11 -2.40
N TRP A 31 -3.75 -9.28 -2.85
CA TRP A 31 -4.03 -7.95 -3.39
C TRP A 31 -4.75 -8.06 -4.75
N GLN A 32 -5.73 -7.17 -4.96
CA GLN A 32 -6.40 -6.99 -6.24
C GLN A 32 -6.11 -5.58 -6.76
N PRO A 33 -5.70 -5.40 -8.03
CA PRO A 33 -5.45 -4.09 -8.60
C PRO A 33 -6.65 -3.16 -8.44
N VAL A 34 -6.38 -1.89 -8.13
CA VAL A 34 -7.39 -0.85 -7.97
C VAL A 34 -7.07 0.30 -8.92
N SER A 35 -8.05 0.75 -9.68
CA SER A 35 -7.86 1.87 -10.61
C SER A 35 -7.83 3.22 -9.88
N LEU A 36 -7.23 4.24 -10.49
CA LEU A 36 -7.32 5.61 -9.94
C LEU A 36 -8.77 6.13 -9.94
N THR A 37 -9.61 5.69 -10.88
CA THR A 37 -11.03 6.03 -10.93
C THR A 37 -11.79 5.49 -9.72
N ASP A 38 -11.36 4.36 -9.13
CA ASP A 38 -11.94 3.83 -7.90
C ASP A 38 -11.47 4.58 -6.64
N LEU A 39 -10.49 5.48 -6.78
CA LEU A 39 -9.83 6.22 -5.68
C LEU A 39 -10.16 7.71 -5.69
N ILE A 40 -11.24 8.14 -6.36
CA ILE A 40 -11.62 9.56 -6.45
C ILE A 40 -12.01 10.10 -5.06
N THR A 41 -12.94 9.44 -4.38
CA THR A 41 -13.47 9.95 -3.09
C THR A 41 -12.59 9.53 -1.90
N ALA A 42 -12.52 10.39 -0.88
CA ALA A 42 -11.80 10.09 0.35
C ALA A 42 -12.31 8.82 1.06
N ALA A 43 -13.62 8.55 0.99
CA ALA A 43 -14.22 7.33 1.51
C ALA A 43 -13.69 6.07 0.78
N SER A 44 -13.58 6.12 -0.55
CA SER A 44 -13.00 5.04 -1.34
C SER A 44 -11.52 4.83 -1.02
N VAL A 45 -10.74 5.91 -0.92
CA VAL A 45 -9.31 5.86 -0.55
C VAL A 45 -9.14 5.18 0.82
N LYS A 46 -9.90 5.60 1.83
CA LYS A 46 -9.89 5.01 3.18
C LYS A 46 -10.23 3.52 3.16
N LYS A 47 -11.22 3.11 2.35
CA LYS A 47 -11.60 1.71 2.20
C LYS A 47 -10.48 0.88 1.59
N VAL A 48 -9.85 1.38 0.52
CA VAL A 48 -8.78 0.66 -0.18
C VAL A 48 -7.49 0.63 0.64
N TYR A 49 -7.14 1.73 1.33
CA TYR A 49 -6.01 1.76 2.25
C TYR A 49 -6.13 0.70 3.35
N ARG A 50 -7.31 0.56 3.98
CA ARG A 50 -7.56 -0.49 4.99
C ARG A 50 -7.39 -1.90 4.42
N LYS A 51 -7.82 -2.14 3.17
CA LYS A 51 -7.60 -3.43 2.51
C LYS A 51 -6.12 -3.69 2.28
N ALA A 52 -5.39 -2.68 1.80
CA ALA A 52 -3.95 -2.79 1.55
C ALA A 52 -3.20 -3.12 2.84
N THR A 53 -3.43 -2.37 3.91
CA THR A 53 -2.73 -2.60 5.19
C THR A 53 -3.01 -3.97 5.77
N LEU A 54 -4.22 -4.54 5.61
CA LEU A 54 -4.52 -5.91 6.03
C LEU A 54 -3.78 -6.96 5.19
N CYS A 55 -3.66 -6.72 3.89
CA CYS A 55 -2.98 -7.60 2.94
C CYS A 55 -1.49 -7.74 3.27
N ILE A 56 -0.84 -6.63 3.65
CA ILE A 56 0.61 -6.56 3.86
C ILE A 56 1.01 -6.32 5.31
N HIS A 57 0.10 -6.46 6.27
CA HIS A 57 0.43 -6.27 7.69
C HIS A 57 1.52 -7.27 8.10
N PRO A 58 2.62 -6.85 8.78
CA PRO A 58 3.72 -7.74 9.15
C PRO A 58 3.26 -9.02 9.88
N ASP A 59 2.34 -8.89 10.85
CA ASP A 59 1.76 -10.04 11.56
C ASP A 59 1.02 -11.03 10.62
N LYS A 60 0.24 -10.52 9.66
CA LYS A 60 -0.52 -11.37 8.73
C LYS A 60 0.38 -12.03 7.70
N VAL A 61 1.37 -11.31 7.22
CA VAL A 61 2.40 -11.82 6.30
C VAL A 61 3.23 -12.92 6.99
N GLN A 62 3.59 -12.71 8.26
CA GLN A 62 4.25 -13.72 9.09
C GLN A 62 3.39 -14.98 9.28
N GLN A 63 2.10 -14.83 9.62
CA GLN A 63 1.17 -15.95 9.81
C GLN A 63 0.98 -16.79 8.54
N LYS A 64 1.10 -16.19 7.36
CA LYS A 64 1.00 -16.86 6.06
C LYS A 64 2.31 -17.54 5.60
N GLY A 65 3.34 -17.59 6.45
CA GLY A 65 4.59 -18.28 6.12
C GLY A 65 5.45 -17.54 5.09
N ALA A 66 5.38 -16.21 5.05
CA ALA A 66 6.12 -15.41 4.09
C ALA A 66 7.63 -15.60 4.21
N ASN A 67 8.33 -15.58 3.07
CA ASN A 67 9.78 -15.63 3.01
C ASN A 67 10.42 -14.28 3.39
N LEU A 68 11.75 -14.24 3.50
CA LEU A 68 12.49 -13.04 3.90
C LEU A 68 12.23 -11.84 2.97
N GLN A 69 12.15 -12.06 1.65
CA GLN A 69 11.90 -11.00 0.68
C GLN A 69 10.47 -10.43 0.82
N GLN A 70 9.47 -11.30 1.00
CA GLN A 70 8.08 -10.89 1.18
C GLN A 70 7.89 -10.07 2.47
N LYS A 71 8.55 -10.46 3.57
CA LYS A 71 8.54 -9.68 4.82
C LYS A 71 9.17 -8.30 4.62
N TYR A 72 10.31 -8.24 3.93
CA TYR A 72 10.96 -6.97 3.60
C TYR A 72 10.07 -6.07 2.73
N ILE A 73 9.42 -6.63 1.69
CA ILE A 73 8.49 -5.90 0.84
C ILE A 73 7.32 -5.37 1.67
N ALA A 74 6.70 -6.24 2.47
CA ALA A 74 5.57 -5.89 3.33
C ALA A 74 5.90 -4.71 4.24
N GLU A 75 7.03 -4.77 4.96
CA GLU A 75 7.48 -3.72 5.86
C GLU A 75 7.65 -2.39 5.13
N LYS A 76 8.43 -2.36 4.04
CA LYS A 76 8.73 -1.12 3.33
C LYS A 76 7.50 -0.51 2.64
N VAL A 77 6.62 -1.34 2.07
CA VAL A 77 5.38 -0.84 1.47
C VAL A 77 4.42 -0.35 2.56
N PHE A 78 4.33 -1.06 3.68
CA PHE A 78 3.47 -0.65 4.80
C PHE A 78 3.89 0.72 5.36
N ASP A 79 5.18 0.94 5.56
CA ASP A 79 5.71 2.22 6.04
C ASP A 79 5.37 3.39 5.09
N MET A 80 5.60 3.22 3.78
CA MET A 80 5.27 4.25 2.79
C MET A 80 3.77 4.55 2.70
N LEU A 81 2.92 3.51 2.79
CA LEU A 81 1.48 3.70 2.81
C LEU A 81 1.04 4.44 4.08
N LYS A 82 1.64 4.13 5.24
CA LYS A 82 1.33 4.79 6.52
C LYS A 82 1.72 6.27 6.49
N GLU A 83 2.89 6.60 5.95
CA GLU A 83 3.33 7.99 5.77
C GLU A 83 2.38 8.76 4.86
N SER A 84 2.03 8.17 3.72
CA SER A 84 1.14 8.81 2.75
C SER A 84 -0.31 8.93 3.26
N TRP A 85 -0.75 7.99 4.11
CA TRP A 85 -2.03 8.07 4.82
C TRP A 85 -2.08 9.21 5.83
N ASN A 86 -1.00 9.44 6.57
CA ASN A 86 -0.92 10.56 7.50
C ASN A 86 -1.05 11.91 6.76
N LYS A 87 -0.37 12.04 5.62
CA LYS A 87 -0.48 13.22 4.74
C LYS A 87 -1.90 13.38 4.19
N PHE A 88 -2.45 12.30 3.61
CA PHE A 88 -3.81 12.28 3.07
C PHE A 88 -4.86 12.71 4.11
N ASN A 89 -4.77 12.19 5.34
CA ASN A 89 -5.68 12.60 6.41
C ASN A 89 -5.55 14.09 6.74
N SER A 90 -4.32 14.60 6.80
CA SER A 90 -4.06 16.01 7.11
C SER A 90 -4.60 16.98 6.05
N GLU A 91 -4.72 16.54 4.79
CA GLU A 91 -5.09 17.39 3.65
C GLU A 91 -6.58 17.28 3.27
N GLU A 92 -7.22 16.13 3.47
CA GLU A 92 -8.59 15.88 2.98
C GLU A 92 -9.61 15.49 4.05
N LEU A 93 -9.18 15.26 5.30
CA LEU A 93 -10.08 14.88 6.40
C LEU A 93 -10.11 15.90 7.54
N PHE A 94 -9.42 17.04 7.38
CA PHE A 94 -9.46 18.21 8.24
C PHE A 94 -9.62 19.48 7.42
#